data_AF-A0AAJ1EQF4-F1
#
_entry.id   AF-A0AAJ1EQF4-F1
#
_cell.length_a   1.000
_cell.length_b   1.000
_cell.length_c   1.000
_cell.angle_alpha   90.00
_cell.angle_beta   90.00
_cell.angle_gamma   90.00
#
_symmetry.space_group_name_H-M   'P 1'
#
loop_
_entity.id
_entity.type
_entity.pdbx_description
1 polymer ?
#
loop_
_entity_poly.entity_id
_entity_poly.type
_entity_poly.pdbx_seq_one_letter_code
_entity_poly.pdbx_strand_id
1 'polypeptide(L)'
;MKKNMKILVGLFSIMLCLFISGCGNRGTDTKEASGFTDFENIEKEYLETLQELNWPENMELPTALEGETADQFQIGYGVTRASMLWEYAWEKEWLETYTSDTERAERALQELEKAPEMLYMSPQKCDDATREYFKENLEKAKLGDPSGFEENIRLNAPE
;
A
#
# COMPACT_ATOMS: atom_id res chain seq x y z
N MET A 1 -41.12 -67.16 3.14
CA MET A 1 -40.12 -68.25 2.97
C MET A 1 -39.06 -67.81 1.98
N LYS A 2 -37.81 -68.28 2.18
CA LYS A 2 -36.56 -68.10 1.40
C LYS A 2 -35.71 -66.85 1.68
N LYS A 3 -34.81 -67.06 2.65
CA LYS A 3 -33.43 -66.53 2.71
C LYS A 3 -32.65 -66.93 1.45
N ASN A 4 -31.61 -66.17 1.08
CA ASN A 4 -30.34 -66.51 0.41
C ASN A 4 -29.53 -65.18 0.33
N MET A 5 -28.37 -64.89 0.94
CA MET A 5 -27.14 -65.64 1.32
C MET A 5 -26.52 -66.31 0.08
N LYS A 6 -25.30 -66.06 -0.42
CA LYS A 6 -24.09 -65.30 -0.02
C LYS A 6 -23.08 -65.38 -1.22
N ILE A 7 -22.07 -64.49 -1.27
CA ILE A 7 -20.65 -64.75 -1.71
C ILE A 7 -20.41 -64.81 -3.26
N LEU A 8 -19.35 -64.31 -3.94
CA LEU A 8 -17.94 -63.93 -3.67
C LEU A 8 -17.34 -63.06 -4.84
N VAL A 9 -16.55 -62.02 -4.50
CA VAL A 9 -15.23 -61.57 -5.02
C VAL A 9 -14.99 -61.08 -6.47
N GLY A 10 -14.37 -59.89 -6.54
CA GLY A 10 -13.38 -59.44 -7.54
C GLY A 10 -13.17 -57.91 -7.48
N LEU A 11 -12.48 -57.37 -6.46
CA LEU A 11 -11.06 -56.93 -6.41
C LEU A 11 -10.73 -55.55 -7.01
N PHE A 12 -10.06 -54.72 -6.19
CA PHE A 12 -9.29 -53.49 -6.48
C PHE A 12 -10.09 -52.21 -6.81
N SER A 13 -9.85 -51.02 -6.25
CA SER A 13 -8.75 -50.50 -5.43
C SER A 13 -9.17 -49.20 -4.73
N ILE A 14 -8.80 -49.07 -3.45
CA ILE A 14 -8.12 -47.91 -2.81
C ILE A 14 -8.52 -46.50 -3.30
N MET A 15 -9.26 -45.72 -2.50
CA MET A 15 -8.69 -44.73 -1.56
C MET A 15 -9.76 -43.75 -1.09
N LEU A 16 -10.11 -43.85 0.18
CA LEU A 16 -10.76 -42.81 0.96
C LEU A 16 -9.68 -41.82 1.40
N CYS A 17 -9.85 -40.53 1.10
CA CYS A 17 -9.45 -39.42 1.97
C CYS A 17 -10.12 -38.13 1.50
N LEU A 18 -11.10 -37.68 2.28
CA LEU A 18 -11.55 -36.31 2.33
C LEU A 18 -10.37 -35.42 2.74
N PHE A 19 -9.96 -34.50 1.87
CA PHE A 19 -9.33 -33.25 2.31
C PHE A 19 -9.91 -32.11 1.49
N ILE A 20 -10.84 -31.40 2.12
CA ILE A 20 -11.08 -30.00 1.83
C ILE A 20 -9.78 -29.30 2.21
N SER A 21 -9.04 -28.83 1.21
CA SER A 21 -8.00 -27.84 1.40
C SER A 21 -8.22 -26.79 0.33
N GLY A 22 -9.08 -25.83 0.68
CA GLY A 22 -9.07 -24.53 0.04
C GLY A 22 -7.74 -23.87 0.34
N CYS A 23 -6.74 -24.09 -0.50
CA CYS A 23 -5.60 -23.20 -0.60
C CYS A 23 -5.99 -22.02 -1.50
N GLY A 24 -7.01 -21.27 -1.07
CA GLY A 24 -7.16 -19.89 -1.47
C GLY A 24 -6.25 -19.06 -0.58
N ASN A 25 -4.93 -19.22 -0.71
CA ASN A 25 -4.02 -18.21 -0.19
C ASN A 25 -4.01 -17.06 -1.19
N ARG A 26 -5.09 -16.28 -1.17
CA ARG A 26 -5.10 -14.93 -1.70
C ARG A 26 -4.50 -14.01 -0.63
N GLY A 27 -3.33 -14.42 -0.12
CA GLY A 27 -2.40 -13.50 0.49
C GLY A 27 -1.71 -12.82 -0.68
N THR A 28 -1.74 -11.50 -0.69
CA THR A 28 -0.85 -10.69 -1.51
C THR A 28 0.57 -10.93 -1.03
N ASP A 29 1.12 -12.12 -1.33
CA ASP A 29 2.55 -12.39 -1.28
C ASP A 29 3.16 -11.71 -2.52
N THR A 30 3.11 -10.39 -2.57
CA THR A 30 4.14 -9.64 -3.27
C THR A 30 5.41 -9.93 -2.51
N LYS A 31 6.11 -11.02 -2.87
CA LYS A 31 7.54 -11.10 -2.59
C LYS A 31 8.14 -9.86 -3.22
N GLU A 32 8.36 -8.82 -2.41
CA GLU A 32 9.00 -7.60 -2.84
C GLU A 32 10.26 -8.00 -3.60
N ALA A 33 10.30 -7.65 -4.88
CA ALA A 33 11.49 -7.85 -5.66
C ALA A 33 12.58 -6.98 -5.03
N SER A 34 13.64 -7.63 -4.52
CA SER A 34 14.80 -6.96 -3.96
C SER A 34 15.90 -6.93 -5.02
N GLY A 35 16.58 -5.80 -5.14
CA GLY A 35 17.63 -5.61 -6.15
C GLY A 35 17.70 -4.18 -6.65
N PHE A 36 18.54 -3.99 -7.66
CA PHE A 36 18.72 -2.71 -8.35
C PHE A 36 18.18 -2.80 -9.78
N THR A 37 17.67 -1.67 -10.27
CA THR A 37 17.11 -1.50 -11.60
C THR A 37 17.52 -0.14 -12.18
N ASP A 38 17.15 0.12 -13.43
CA ASP A 38 17.43 1.38 -14.14
C ASP A 38 16.30 2.42 -13.97
N PHE A 39 16.53 3.63 -14.50
CA PHE A 39 15.57 4.73 -14.46
C PHE A 39 14.25 4.39 -15.18
N GLU A 40 14.31 3.75 -16.35
CA GLU A 40 13.11 3.41 -17.13
C GLU A 40 12.14 2.53 -16.32
N ASN A 41 12.67 1.57 -15.56
CA ASN A 41 11.85 0.72 -14.72
C ASN A 41 11.25 1.47 -13.52
N ILE A 42 11.98 2.36 -12.84
CA ILE A 42 11.41 3.11 -11.70
C ILE A 42 10.44 4.20 -12.15
N GLU A 43 10.63 4.79 -13.32
CA GLU A 43 9.66 5.72 -13.90
C GLU A 43 8.37 4.99 -14.23
N LYS A 44 8.46 3.79 -14.80
CA LYS A 44 7.29 2.94 -15.01
C LYS A 44 6.57 2.59 -13.71
N GLU A 45 7.30 2.13 -12.69
CA GLU A 45 6.73 1.87 -11.35
C GLU A 45 5.99 3.09 -10.80
N TYR A 46 6.59 4.27 -10.92
CA TYR A 46 6.02 5.54 -10.47
C TYR A 46 4.70 5.84 -11.19
N LEU A 47 4.70 5.85 -12.52
CA LEU A 47 3.53 6.19 -13.34
C LEU A 47 2.39 5.18 -13.19
N GLU A 48 2.70 3.89 -13.07
CA GLU A 48 1.70 2.85 -12.78
C GLU A 48 1.08 3.07 -11.39
N THR A 49 1.90 3.35 -10.38
CA THR A 49 1.41 3.63 -9.02
C THR A 49 0.54 4.89 -8.97
N LEU A 50 0.89 5.95 -9.72
CA LEU A 50 0.05 7.15 -9.81
C LEU A 50 -1.37 6.86 -10.31
N GLN A 51 -1.52 5.91 -11.22
CA GLN A 51 -2.82 5.50 -11.77
C GLN A 51 -3.62 4.61 -10.83
N GLU A 52 -2.96 3.88 -9.94
CA GLU A 52 -3.59 2.97 -8.99
C GLU A 52 -4.08 3.68 -7.71
N LEU A 53 -3.37 4.71 -7.28
CA LEU A 53 -3.73 5.49 -6.11
C LEU A 53 -4.89 6.45 -6.39
N ASN A 54 -5.64 6.77 -5.34
CA ASN A 54 -6.65 7.82 -5.34
C ASN A 54 -6.05 9.15 -4.87
N TRP A 55 -6.65 10.26 -5.29
CA TRP A 55 -6.10 11.60 -5.10
C TRP A 55 -7.16 12.59 -4.63
N PRO A 56 -6.76 13.69 -3.95
CA PRO A 56 -7.65 14.83 -3.74
C PRO A 56 -8.28 15.32 -5.05
N GLU A 57 -9.49 15.85 -4.96
CA GLU A 57 -10.23 16.30 -6.14
C GLU A 57 -9.49 17.43 -6.87
N ASN A 58 -9.48 17.38 -8.20
CA ASN A 58 -8.86 18.39 -9.08
C ASN A 58 -7.32 18.52 -8.96
N MET A 59 -6.64 17.53 -8.39
CA MET A 59 -5.18 17.48 -8.43
C MET A 59 -4.68 17.15 -9.85
N GLU A 60 -3.72 17.94 -10.34
CA GLU A 60 -2.95 17.60 -11.54
C GLU A 60 -1.81 16.65 -11.15
N LEU A 61 -1.78 15.45 -11.74
CA LEU A 61 -0.74 14.47 -11.47
C LEU A 61 0.47 14.66 -12.38
N PRO A 62 1.69 14.42 -11.89
CA PRO A 62 2.88 14.37 -12.72
C PRO A 62 2.77 13.33 -13.84
N THR A 63 3.47 13.60 -14.95
CA THR A 63 3.48 12.70 -16.13
C THR A 63 4.82 12.03 -16.36
N ALA A 64 5.82 12.36 -15.54
CA ALA A 64 7.16 11.80 -15.54
C ALA A 64 7.71 11.80 -14.11
N LEU A 65 8.70 10.94 -13.86
CA LEU A 65 9.52 11.01 -12.65
C LEU A 65 10.70 11.96 -12.93
N GLU A 66 10.97 12.92 -12.05
CA GLU A 66 11.98 13.95 -12.27
C GLU A 66 12.87 14.19 -11.04
N GLY A 67 14.14 14.53 -11.28
CA GLY A 67 15.13 14.88 -10.25
C GLY A 67 16.16 13.79 -9.95
N GLU A 68 16.00 12.61 -10.51
CA GLU A 68 16.84 11.44 -10.25
C GLU A 68 18.11 11.45 -11.13
N THR A 69 19.28 11.37 -10.49
CA THR A 69 20.58 11.41 -11.19
C THR A 69 21.46 10.19 -10.94
N ALA A 70 20.94 9.13 -10.32
CA ALA A 70 21.69 7.92 -10.02
C ALA A 70 21.73 6.95 -11.21
N ASP A 71 22.80 6.14 -11.31
CA ASP A 71 22.94 5.15 -12.37
C ASP A 71 22.04 3.92 -12.17
N GLN A 72 21.67 3.63 -10.92
CA GLN A 72 20.83 2.50 -10.53
C GLN A 72 19.98 2.87 -9.31
N PHE A 73 18.79 2.27 -9.24
CA PHE A 73 17.80 2.52 -8.21
C PHE A 73 17.34 1.21 -7.59
N GLN A 74 16.83 1.27 -6.37
CA GLN A 74 16.20 0.09 -5.78
C GLN A 74 14.89 -0.23 -6.50
N ILE A 75 14.58 -1.51 -6.68
CA ILE A 75 13.25 -1.93 -7.11
C ILE A 75 12.20 -1.43 -6.08
N GLY A 76 11.09 -0.90 -6.57
CA GLY A 76 10.05 -0.25 -5.79
C GLY A 76 10.36 1.22 -5.42
N TYR A 77 11.43 1.81 -5.95
CA TYR A 77 11.72 3.23 -5.74
C TYR A 77 10.64 4.11 -6.37
N GLY A 78 10.14 3.77 -7.56
CA GLY A 78 9.06 4.52 -8.20
C GLY A 78 7.77 4.47 -7.38
N VAL A 79 7.43 3.29 -6.85
CA VAL A 79 6.30 3.10 -5.93
C VAL A 79 6.45 3.98 -4.68
N THR A 80 7.66 4.06 -4.13
CA THR A 80 7.98 4.90 -2.97
C THR A 80 7.75 6.38 -3.29
N ARG A 81 8.27 6.87 -4.42
CA ARG A 81 8.10 8.27 -4.84
C ARG A 81 6.64 8.64 -5.06
N ALA A 82 5.85 7.76 -5.69
CA ALA A 82 4.42 7.97 -5.88
C ALA A 82 3.65 7.99 -4.56
N SER A 83 4.00 7.11 -3.63
CA SER A 83 3.36 7.04 -2.31
C SER A 83 3.68 8.25 -1.43
N MET A 84 4.90 8.79 -1.51
CA MET A 84 5.26 10.04 -0.82
C MET A 84 4.50 11.25 -1.39
N LEU A 85 4.32 11.32 -2.71
CA LEU A 85 3.49 12.36 -3.32
C LEU A 85 2.02 12.24 -2.87
N TRP A 86 1.52 11.01 -2.75
CA TRP A 86 0.19 10.74 -2.24
C TRP A 86 0.01 11.16 -0.78
N GLU A 87 0.98 10.86 0.10
CA GLU A 87 0.97 11.33 1.50
C GLU A 87 0.92 12.86 1.53
N TYR A 88 1.84 13.52 0.82
CA TYR A 88 1.88 14.98 0.70
C TYR A 88 0.55 15.57 0.23
N ALA A 89 -0.07 14.97 -0.79
CA ALA A 89 -1.32 15.46 -1.35
C ALA A 89 -2.46 15.45 -0.33
N TRP A 90 -2.59 14.37 0.45
CA TRP A 90 -3.63 14.26 1.47
C TRP A 90 -3.34 15.08 2.72
N GLU A 91 -2.08 15.20 3.14
CA GLU A 91 -1.72 16.13 4.23
C GLU A 91 -2.05 17.58 3.85
N LYS A 92 -1.75 17.96 2.62
CA LYS A 92 -2.05 19.29 2.10
C LYS A 92 -3.56 19.53 2.00
N GLU A 93 -4.30 18.57 1.46
CA GLU A 93 -5.77 18.62 1.42
C GLU A 93 -6.35 18.81 2.82
N TRP A 94 -5.84 18.08 3.82
CA TRP A 94 -6.26 18.24 5.21
C TRP A 94 -5.96 19.65 5.73
N LEU A 95 -4.73 20.16 5.56
CA LEU A 95 -4.34 21.51 6.01
C LEU A 95 -5.18 22.62 5.36
N GLU A 96 -5.58 22.45 4.11
CA GLU A 96 -6.41 23.42 3.39
C GLU A 96 -7.87 23.38 3.82
N THR A 97 -8.34 22.29 4.43
CA THR A 97 -9.78 22.05 4.67
C THR A 97 -10.17 21.90 6.14
N TYR A 98 -9.26 21.55 7.06
CA TYR A 98 -9.60 21.14 8.44
C TYR A 98 -10.37 22.16 9.27
N THR A 99 -10.37 23.44 8.89
CA THR A 99 -11.13 24.50 9.58
C THR A 99 -12.40 24.95 8.83
N SER A 100 -12.58 24.57 7.57
CA SER A 100 -13.62 25.12 6.69
C SER A 100 -14.50 24.07 6.00
N ASP A 101 -13.99 22.85 5.80
CA ASP A 101 -14.68 21.74 5.14
C ASP A 101 -14.34 20.42 5.85
N THR A 102 -15.15 20.08 6.83
CA THR A 102 -14.91 18.91 7.69
C THR A 102 -15.08 17.58 6.94
N GLU A 103 -15.89 17.52 5.89
CA GLU A 103 -16.08 16.28 5.11
C GLU A 103 -14.81 15.97 4.30
N ARG A 104 -14.23 16.98 3.66
CA ARG A 104 -12.95 16.83 2.93
C ARG A 104 -11.80 16.52 3.88
N ALA A 105 -11.74 17.20 5.02
CA ALA A 105 -10.72 16.94 6.03
C ALA A 105 -10.82 15.50 6.60
N GLU A 106 -12.03 15.03 6.91
CA GLU A 106 -12.22 13.65 7.40
C GLU A 106 -11.82 12.62 6.34
N ARG A 107 -12.14 12.88 5.07
CA ARG A 107 -11.70 12.03 3.96
C ARG A 107 -10.17 11.98 3.84
N ALA A 108 -9.49 13.13 3.96
CA ALA A 108 -8.04 13.18 3.94
C ALA A 108 -7.42 12.33 5.06
N LEU A 109 -7.96 12.40 6.28
CA LEU A 109 -7.52 11.55 7.40
C LEU A 109 -7.77 10.06 7.14
N GLN A 110 -8.95 9.69 6.62
CA GLN A 110 -9.28 8.29 6.27
C GLN A 110 -8.33 7.71 5.22
N GLU A 111 -7.87 8.53 4.28
CA GLU A 111 -6.86 8.14 3.32
C GLU A 111 -5.51 7.98 4.02
N LEU A 112 -5.01 8.99 4.72
CA LEU A 112 -3.73 8.95 5.45
C LEU A 112 -3.62 7.80 6.47
N GLU A 113 -4.73 7.33 7.04
CA GLU A 113 -4.77 6.14 7.90
C GLU A 113 -4.29 4.85 7.20
N LYS A 114 -4.27 4.82 5.86
CA LYS A 114 -3.78 3.69 5.06
C LYS A 114 -2.26 3.70 4.92
N ALA A 115 -1.61 4.85 5.10
CA ALA A 115 -0.17 5.01 4.91
C ALA A 115 0.67 3.96 5.65
N PRO A 116 0.40 3.61 6.92
CA PRO A 116 1.21 2.62 7.65
C PRO A 116 1.20 1.21 7.03
N GLU A 117 0.20 0.89 6.20
CA GLU A 117 0.06 -0.40 5.53
C GLU A 117 0.63 -0.38 4.09
N MET A 118 1.05 0.79 3.60
CA MET A 118 1.63 0.94 2.27
C MET A 118 3.11 0.56 2.25
N LEU A 119 3.59 0.11 1.09
CA LEU A 119 4.94 -0.41 0.89
C LEU A 119 6.05 0.53 1.38
N TYR A 120 5.93 1.84 1.13
CA TYR A 120 6.95 2.81 1.53
C TYR A 120 7.10 2.94 3.05
N MET A 121 6.05 2.62 3.82
CA MET A 121 6.06 2.55 5.27
C MET A 121 6.34 1.14 5.80
N SER A 122 6.78 0.20 4.96
CA SER A 122 7.18 -1.12 5.46
C SER A 122 8.47 -1.03 6.30
N PRO A 123 8.71 -1.93 7.25
CA PRO A 123 9.97 -1.98 8.00
C PRO A 123 11.22 -2.16 7.14
N GLN A 124 11.07 -2.62 5.90
CA GLN A 124 12.16 -2.76 4.93
C GLN A 124 12.52 -1.42 4.26
N LYS A 125 11.59 -0.47 4.20
CA LYS A 125 11.72 0.79 3.45
C LYS A 125 11.81 2.03 4.35
N CYS A 126 11.15 2.01 5.51
CA CYS A 126 11.07 3.13 6.43
C CYS A 126 11.43 2.68 7.85
N ASP A 127 12.30 3.41 8.54
CA ASP A 127 12.74 3.06 9.89
C ASP A 127 11.63 3.27 10.94
N ASP A 128 11.77 2.60 12.08
CA ASP A 128 10.74 2.61 13.13
C ASP A 128 10.44 4.00 13.67
N ALA A 129 11.44 4.90 13.75
CA ALA A 129 11.24 6.24 14.28
C ALA A 129 10.44 7.11 13.31
N THR A 130 10.71 7.02 12.01
CA THR A 130 9.94 7.73 10.98
C THR A 130 8.48 7.24 10.94
N ARG A 131 8.24 5.93 11.04
CA ARG A 131 6.87 5.39 11.08
C ARG A 131 6.10 5.82 12.33
N GLU A 132 6.76 5.86 13.48
CA GLU A 132 6.13 6.34 14.71
C GLU A 132 5.85 7.84 14.65
N TYR A 133 6.80 8.62 14.13
CA TYR A 133 6.63 10.06 13.92
C TYR A 133 5.42 10.39 13.05
N PHE A 134 5.22 9.65 11.94
CA PHE A 134 4.03 9.78 11.10
C PHE A 134 2.75 9.49 11.89
N LYS A 135 2.71 8.38 12.63
CA LYS A 135 1.53 8.01 13.44
C LYS A 135 1.19 9.06 14.50
N GLU A 136 2.19 9.55 15.24
CA GLU A 136 1.99 10.59 16.23
C GLU A 136 1.40 11.87 15.61
N ASN A 137 1.88 12.26 14.43
CA ASN A 137 1.37 13.44 13.73
C ASN A 137 -0.03 13.23 13.13
N LEU A 138 -0.34 12.02 12.66
CA LEU A 138 -1.70 11.67 12.25
C LEU A 138 -2.69 11.75 13.43
N GLU A 139 -2.30 11.29 14.61
CA GLU A 139 -3.14 11.41 15.82
C GLU A 139 -3.30 12.86 16.27
N LYS A 140 -2.27 13.71 16.15
CA LYS A 140 -2.38 15.16 16.36
C LYS A 140 -3.38 15.80 15.38
N ALA A 141 -3.29 15.46 14.10
CA ALA A 141 -4.21 15.98 13.08
C ALA A 141 -5.66 15.56 13.37
N LYS A 142 -5.91 14.32 13.82
CA LYS A 142 -7.25 13.89 14.27
C LYS A 142 -7.79 14.71 15.44
N LEU A 143 -6.91 15.28 16.27
CA LEU A 143 -7.25 16.19 17.37
C LEU A 143 -7.30 17.67 16.95
N GLY A 144 -7.12 17.97 15.66
CA GLY A 144 -7.14 19.31 15.10
C GLY A 144 -5.84 20.09 15.25
N ASP A 145 -4.74 19.43 15.61
CA ASP A 145 -3.41 20.04 15.67
C ASP A 145 -2.67 19.87 14.33
N PRO A 146 -2.41 20.95 13.58
CA PRO A 146 -1.81 20.88 12.26
C PRO A 146 -0.28 20.77 12.27
N SER A 147 0.38 20.91 13.42
CA SER A 147 1.82 21.18 13.47
C SER A 147 2.66 20.10 12.80
N GLY A 148 2.22 18.85 12.89
CA GLY A 148 2.93 17.71 12.30
C GLY A 148 2.94 17.74 10.77
N PHE A 149 1.78 17.98 10.16
CA PHE A 149 1.66 18.07 8.70
C PHE A 149 2.27 19.36 8.16
N GLU A 150 2.15 20.49 8.88
CA GLU A 150 2.84 21.74 8.52
C GLU A 150 4.36 21.55 8.49
N GLU A 151 4.92 20.84 9.46
CA GLU A 151 6.33 20.53 9.51
C GLU A 151 6.75 19.58 8.38
N ASN A 152 6.00 18.51 8.13
CA ASN A 152 6.30 17.56 7.06
C ASN A 152 6.32 18.24 5.69
N ILE A 153 5.28 19.02 5.36
CA ILE A 153 5.21 19.76 4.09
C ILE A 153 6.35 20.78 3.96
N ARG A 154 6.69 21.49 5.04
CA ARG A 154 7.78 22.48 5.00
C ARG A 154 9.14 21.85 4.73
N LEU A 155 9.38 20.63 5.19
CA LEU A 155 10.68 19.97 5.13
C LEU A 155 10.81 18.98 3.95
N ASN A 156 9.71 18.34 3.58
CA ASN A 156 9.70 17.15 2.73
C ASN A 156 8.73 17.23 1.54
N ALA A 157 8.14 18.41 1.26
CA ALA A 157 7.34 18.57 0.05
C ALA A 157 8.13 18.09 -1.18
N PRO A 158 7.54 17.24 -2.05
CA PRO A 158 8.17 16.84 -3.29
C PRO A 158 8.50 18.09 -4.13
N GLU A 159 9.72 18.13 -4.67
CA GLU A 159 10.18 19.19 -5.58
C GLU A 159 9.45 19.19 -6.92
#